data_AF-A0A9N8E225-F1
#
_entry.id   AF-A0A9N8E225-F1
#
_cell.length_a   1.000
_cell.length_b   1.000
_cell.length_c   1.000
_cell.angle_alpha   90.00
_cell.angle_beta   90.00
_cell.angle_gamma   90.00
#
_symmetry.space_group_name_H-M   'P 1'
#
loop_
_entity.id
_entity.type
_entity.pdbx_description
1 polymer ?
#
loop_
_entity_poly.entity_id
_entity_poly.type
_entity_poly.pdbx_seq_one_letter_code
_entity_poly.pdbx_strand_id
1 'polypeptide(L)'
;MAAEDVLAENRYHILSEYMSILREQYFEASRGDRKALRRLAESENEPHVYRVEALWTLGLLQWRRGDRHVAAENYQEALHLIDTATNHEKKRSRAEETQARLRADGSLMPPQQRFFSSTPVNRPELMARVAVGGQKGDCCKASLEELGEFRLRCCERCKLTFYCSRKCQRKAWQSGHNKACREKMQIEVGDIMQLVGIDSKPEWNGKLVEIVGPDPNAEGRWSSKLLDRISTTNKSIATAKLRHIRPEK
;
A
#
# COMPACT_ATOMS: atom_id res chain seq x y z
N MET A 1 14.09 -31.71 -22.18
CA MET A 1 14.71 -30.39 -21.89
C MET A 1 15.84 -30.62 -20.91
N ALA A 2 17.03 -30.11 -21.21
CA ALA A 2 18.18 -30.22 -20.31
C ALA A 2 17.92 -29.40 -19.04
N ALA A 3 18.49 -29.79 -17.90
CA ALA A 3 18.28 -29.11 -16.61
C ALA A 3 18.67 -27.61 -16.64
N GLU A 4 19.55 -27.21 -17.55
CA GLU A 4 19.93 -25.81 -17.80
C GLU A 4 18.79 -24.97 -18.40
N ASP A 5 17.91 -25.55 -19.24
CA ASP A 5 16.77 -24.83 -19.83
C ASP A 5 15.70 -24.49 -18.78
N VAL A 6 15.45 -25.41 -17.83
CA VAL A 6 14.42 -25.24 -16.78
C VAL A 6 14.81 -24.15 -15.75
N LEU A 7 16.12 -23.99 -15.51
CA LEU A 7 16.65 -22.94 -14.64
C LEU A 7 16.53 -21.55 -15.28
N ALA A 8 16.70 -21.45 -16.60
CA ALA A 8 16.48 -20.21 -17.33
C ALA A 8 15.00 -19.79 -17.33
N GLU A 9 14.09 -20.75 -17.49
CA GLU A 9 12.64 -20.51 -17.56
C GLU A 9 12.03 -19.90 -16.28
N ASN A 10 12.56 -20.24 -15.10
CA ASN A 10 12.01 -19.77 -13.81
C ASN A 10 12.79 -18.61 -13.20
N ARG A 11 13.88 -18.17 -13.83
CA ARG A 11 14.79 -17.17 -13.26
C ARG A 11 14.11 -15.85 -12.99
N TYR A 12 13.18 -15.42 -13.85
CA TYR A 12 12.39 -14.21 -13.63
C TYR A 12 11.63 -14.25 -12.31
N HIS A 13 10.88 -15.33 -12.07
CA HIS A 13 10.05 -15.47 -10.88
C HIS A 13 10.90 -15.47 -9.62
N ILE A 14 11.99 -16.22 -9.62
CA ILE A 14 12.89 -16.28 -8.47
C ILE A 14 13.44 -14.88 -8.15
N LEU A 15 13.89 -14.15 -9.17
CA LEU A 15 14.43 -12.80 -9.00
C LEU A 15 13.35 -11.79 -8.58
N SER A 16 12.18 -11.80 -9.23
CA SER A 16 11.10 -10.87 -8.95
C SER A 16 10.50 -11.08 -7.56
N GLU A 17 10.29 -12.33 -7.15
CA GLU A 17 9.84 -12.68 -5.79
C GLU A 17 10.90 -12.30 -4.74
N TYR A 18 12.17 -12.63 -4.99
CA TYR A 18 13.27 -12.23 -4.10
C TYR A 18 13.36 -10.70 -3.95
N MET A 19 13.19 -9.94 -5.02
CA MET A 19 13.13 -8.48 -4.95
C MET A 19 11.87 -8.00 -4.22
N SER A 20 10.73 -8.67 -4.38
CA SER A 20 9.50 -8.32 -3.65
C SER A 20 9.66 -8.48 -2.15
N ILE A 21 10.26 -9.57 -1.68
CA ILE A 21 10.47 -9.78 -0.25
C ILE A 21 11.43 -8.76 0.38
N LEU A 22 12.44 -8.29 -0.39
CA LEU A 22 13.30 -7.17 0.01
C LEU A 22 12.53 -5.85 0.08
N ARG A 23 11.65 -5.59 -0.89
CA ARG A 23 10.78 -4.40 -0.89
C ARG A 23 9.72 -4.44 0.20
N GLU A 24 9.25 -5.60 0.62
CA GLU A 24 8.22 -5.72 1.65
C GLU A 24 8.78 -5.83 3.08
N GLN A 25 10.11 -5.85 3.23
CA GLN A 25 10.81 -5.88 4.53
C GLN A 25 10.56 -7.17 5.33
N TYR A 26 10.39 -8.31 4.66
CA TYR A 26 10.36 -9.59 5.36
C TYR A 26 11.70 -9.90 6.05
N PHE A 27 12.80 -9.32 5.58
CA PHE A 27 14.11 -9.33 6.24
C PHE A 27 14.94 -8.10 5.87
N GLU A 28 16.02 -7.84 6.64
CA GLU A 28 16.96 -6.76 6.36
C GLU A 28 17.91 -7.14 5.23
N ALA A 29 17.94 -6.33 4.17
CA ALA A 29 18.83 -6.54 3.04
C ALA A 29 20.31 -6.48 3.48
N SER A 30 21.07 -7.52 3.18
CA SER A 30 22.50 -7.59 3.41
C SER A 30 23.28 -6.71 2.44
N ARG A 31 24.59 -6.52 2.71
CA ARG A 31 25.51 -5.91 1.74
C ARG A 31 25.63 -6.77 0.47
N GLY A 32 25.54 -8.09 0.62
CA GLY A 32 25.57 -9.04 -0.51
C GLY A 32 24.37 -8.84 -1.43
N ASP A 33 23.18 -8.66 -0.87
CA ASP A 33 21.93 -8.46 -1.61
C ASP A 33 22.01 -7.20 -2.47
N ARG A 34 22.42 -6.08 -1.87
CA ARG A 34 22.63 -4.81 -2.61
C ARG A 34 23.67 -4.96 -3.73
N LYS A 35 24.77 -5.68 -3.49
CA LYS A 35 25.79 -5.93 -4.51
C LYS A 35 25.26 -6.83 -5.64
N ALA A 36 24.42 -7.81 -5.33
CA ALA A 36 23.77 -8.67 -6.31
C ALA A 36 22.80 -7.87 -7.20
N LEU A 37 21.93 -7.06 -6.57
CA LEU A 37 21.00 -6.18 -7.30
C LEU A 37 21.74 -5.17 -8.19
N ARG A 38 22.83 -4.58 -7.69
CA ARG A 38 23.61 -3.61 -8.47
C ARG A 38 24.22 -4.26 -9.72
N ARG A 39 24.82 -5.44 -9.58
CA ARG A 39 25.33 -6.24 -10.70
C ARG A 39 24.23 -6.63 -11.70
N LEU A 40 23.04 -6.99 -11.19
CA LEU A 40 21.89 -7.33 -12.03
C LEU A 40 21.47 -6.11 -12.87
N ALA A 41 21.38 -4.93 -12.25
CA ALA A 41 21.03 -3.69 -12.93
C ALA A 41 22.03 -3.24 -14.00
N GLU A 42 23.32 -3.43 -13.74
CA GLU A 42 24.42 -3.02 -14.64
C GLU A 42 24.66 -4.00 -15.80
N SER A 43 24.10 -5.21 -15.74
CA SER A 43 24.37 -6.23 -16.75
C SER A 43 23.56 -5.99 -18.04
N GLU A 44 24.26 -5.75 -19.15
CA GLU A 44 23.64 -5.58 -20.48
C GLU A 44 23.04 -6.87 -21.04
N ASN A 45 23.51 -8.02 -20.55
CA ASN A 45 23.00 -9.33 -20.94
C ASN A 45 21.66 -9.66 -20.27
N GLU A 46 21.29 -8.88 -19.25
CA GLU A 46 20.06 -9.10 -18.50
C GLU A 46 18.90 -8.40 -19.18
N PRO A 47 17.72 -9.03 -19.15
CA PRO A 47 16.51 -8.40 -19.60
C PRO A 47 16.28 -7.06 -18.91
N HIS A 48 15.83 -6.12 -19.72
CA HIS A 48 15.57 -4.75 -19.29
C HIS A 48 14.67 -4.70 -18.05
N VAL A 49 13.63 -5.53 -18.00
CA VAL A 49 12.71 -5.60 -16.85
C VAL A 49 13.41 -5.99 -15.55
N TYR A 50 14.37 -6.93 -15.58
CA TYR A 50 15.11 -7.33 -14.36
C TYR A 50 15.99 -6.20 -13.85
N ARG A 51 16.64 -5.49 -14.78
CA ARG A 51 17.53 -4.38 -14.46
C ARG A 51 16.76 -3.22 -13.82
N VAL A 52 15.59 -2.90 -14.36
CA VAL A 52 14.68 -1.89 -13.82
C VAL A 52 14.17 -2.29 -12.43
N GLU A 53 13.72 -3.53 -12.25
CA GLU A 53 13.25 -4.02 -10.94
C GLU A 53 14.36 -3.98 -9.88
N ALA A 54 15.60 -4.29 -10.28
CA ALA A 54 16.75 -4.22 -9.41
C ALA A 54 17.06 -2.79 -8.96
N LEU A 55 17.05 -1.83 -9.89
CA LEU A 55 17.24 -0.40 -9.60
C LEU A 55 16.14 0.15 -8.69
N TRP A 56 14.88 -0.17 -8.97
CA TRP A 56 13.76 0.22 -8.12
C TRP A 56 13.93 -0.33 -6.69
N THR A 57 14.33 -1.59 -6.58
CA THR A 57 14.57 -2.24 -5.29
C THR A 57 15.74 -1.60 -4.55
N LEU A 58 16.86 -1.30 -5.23
CA LEU A 58 17.99 -0.56 -4.65
C LEU A 58 17.60 0.82 -4.14
N GLY A 59 16.82 1.58 -4.92
CA GLY A 59 16.34 2.90 -4.53
C GLY A 59 15.51 2.85 -3.24
N LEU A 60 14.62 1.86 -3.11
CA LEU A 60 13.83 1.66 -1.88
C LEU A 60 14.70 1.28 -0.68
N LEU A 61 15.72 0.44 -0.87
CA LEU A 61 16.64 0.06 0.20
C LEU A 61 17.47 1.25 0.69
N GLN A 62 17.95 2.11 -0.22
CA GLN A 62 18.71 3.32 0.15
C GLN A 62 17.84 4.38 0.80
N TRP A 63 16.60 4.54 0.30
CA TRP A 63 15.60 5.41 0.90
C TRP A 63 15.37 5.07 2.38
N ARG A 64 15.31 3.78 2.72
CA ARG A 64 15.13 3.33 4.11
C ARG A 64 16.33 3.62 5.00
N ARG A 65 17.54 3.57 4.45
CA ARG A 65 18.77 3.89 5.17
C ARG A 65 18.98 5.39 5.39
N GLY A 66 18.05 6.23 4.89
CA GLY A 66 18.12 7.68 4.98
C GLY A 66 18.96 8.31 3.86
N ASP A 67 19.54 7.51 2.97
CA ASP A 67 20.34 7.99 1.85
C ASP A 67 19.43 8.39 0.68
N ARG A 68 18.82 9.56 0.81
CA ARG A 68 17.83 10.09 -0.14
C ARG A 68 18.44 10.38 -1.51
N HIS A 69 19.71 10.78 -1.53
CA HIS A 69 20.41 11.13 -2.76
C HIS A 69 20.65 9.89 -3.61
N VAL A 70 21.28 8.87 -3.03
CA VAL A 70 21.53 7.60 -3.73
C VAL A 70 20.22 6.91 -4.09
N ALA A 71 19.16 7.04 -3.29
CA ALA A 71 17.84 6.55 -3.66
C ALA A 71 17.29 7.22 -4.92
N ALA A 72 17.41 8.54 -5.04
CA ALA A 72 16.96 9.29 -6.19
C ALA A 72 17.75 8.91 -7.46
N GLU A 73 19.07 8.74 -7.35
CA GLU A 73 19.91 8.30 -8.47
C GLU A 73 19.45 6.93 -9.02
N ASN A 74 19.19 5.96 -8.14
CA ASN A 74 18.68 4.64 -8.56
C ASN A 74 17.33 4.74 -9.28
N TYR A 75 16.42 5.62 -8.83
CA TYR A 75 15.13 5.81 -9.52
C TYR A 75 15.29 6.52 -10.85
N GLN A 76 16.17 7.51 -10.94
CA GLN A 76 16.46 8.22 -12.19
C GLN A 76 17.08 7.26 -13.21
N GLU A 77 18.00 6.40 -12.78
CA GLU A 77 18.60 5.36 -13.62
C GLU A 77 17.54 4.37 -14.12
N ALA A 78 16.60 3.95 -13.25
CA ALA A 78 15.51 3.07 -13.64
C ALA A 78 14.60 3.70 -14.71
N LEU A 79 14.25 4.98 -14.53
CA LEU A 79 13.42 5.73 -15.49
C LEU A 79 14.17 5.91 -16.82
N HIS A 80 15.44 6.27 -16.77
CA HIS A 80 16.26 6.41 -17.97
C HIS A 80 16.35 5.10 -18.76
N LEU A 81 16.49 3.97 -18.06
CA LEU A 81 16.49 2.65 -18.67
C LEU A 81 15.14 2.44 -19.40
N ILE A 82 14.01 2.62 -18.71
CA ILE A 82 12.65 2.52 -19.29
C ILE A 82 12.46 3.39 -20.54
N ASP A 83 12.95 4.63 -20.49
CA ASP A 83 12.80 5.60 -21.57
C ASP A 83 13.69 5.26 -22.78
N THR A 84 14.87 4.69 -22.54
CA THR A 84 15.83 4.31 -23.60
C THR A 84 15.61 2.91 -24.16
N ALA A 85 14.75 2.09 -23.52
CA ALA A 85 14.42 0.75 -23.96
C ALA A 85 13.91 0.69 -25.40
N THR A 86 14.62 -0.07 -26.24
CA THR A 86 14.24 -0.34 -27.62
C THR A 86 12.95 -1.16 -27.69
N ASN A 87 12.25 -1.09 -28.81
CA ASN A 87 11.06 -1.93 -29.05
C ASN A 87 11.38 -3.43 -28.99
N HIS A 88 12.61 -3.83 -29.34
CA HIS A 88 13.08 -5.21 -29.23
C HIS A 88 13.19 -5.64 -27.77
N GLU A 89 13.79 -4.82 -26.90
CA GLU A 89 13.92 -5.10 -25.46
C GLU A 89 12.56 -5.09 -24.76
N LYS A 90 11.64 -4.20 -25.17
CA LYS A 90 10.25 -4.19 -24.68
C LYS A 90 9.51 -5.48 -25.08
N LYS A 91 9.70 -5.97 -26.31
CA LYS A 91 9.13 -7.25 -26.77
C LYS A 91 9.75 -8.44 -26.04
N ARG A 92 11.06 -8.46 -25.83
CA ARG A 92 11.77 -9.50 -25.07
C ARG A 92 11.28 -9.56 -23.62
N SER A 93 11.16 -8.41 -22.96
CA SER A 93 10.63 -8.32 -21.59
C SER A 93 9.18 -8.84 -21.51
N ARG A 94 8.32 -8.47 -22.47
CA ARG A 94 6.96 -9.01 -22.56
C ARG A 94 6.94 -10.51 -22.84
N ALA A 95 7.84 -11.00 -23.69
CA ALA A 95 7.95 -12.42 -24.01
C ALA A 95 8.41 -13.21 -22.79
N GLU A 96 9.35 -12.70 -22.00
CA GLU A 96 9.79 -13.31 -20.74
C GLU A 96 8.71 -13.26 -19.67
N GLU A 97 8.01 -12.13 -19.51
CA GLU A 97 6.83 -12.04 -18.64
C GLU A 97 5.72 -13.03 -19.05
N THR A 98 5.57 -13.29 -20.36
CA THR A 98 4.56 -14.21 -20.91
C THR A 98 5.00 -15.66 -20.81
N GLN A 99 6.26 -15.98 -21.10
CA GLN A 99 6.84 -17.31 -20.98
C GLN A 99 6.88 -17.75 -19.51
N ALA A 100 7.16 -16.82 -18.61
CA ALA A 100 7.02 -17.02 -17.17
C ALA A 100 5.57 -17.33 -16.76
N ARG A 101 4.57 -16.99 -17.57
CA ARG A 101 3.15 -17.35 -17.36
C ARG A 101 2.75 -18.64 -18.04
N LEU A 102 3.66 -19.46 -18.56
CA LEU A 102 3.35 -20.77 -19.14
C LEU A 102 3.82 -21.90 -18.21
N ARG A 103 3.02 -22.96 -18.08
CA ARG A 103 3.42 -24.23 -17.47
C ARG A 103 4.31 -25.00 -18.45
N ALA A 104 5.00 -26.04 -17.95
CA ALA A 104 5.84 -26.94 -18.75
C ALA A 104 5.08 -27.66 -19.90
N ASP A 105 3.75 -27.75 -19.82
CA ASP A 105 2.88 -28.31 -20.87
C ASP A 105 2.40 -27.28 -21.90
N GLY A 106 2.91 -26.04 -21.84
CA GLY A 106 2.53 -24.93 -22.72
C GLY A 106 1.16 -24.31 -22.40
N SER A 107 0.43 -24.81 -21.40
CA SER A 107 -0.76 -24.13 -20.90
C SER A 107 -0.36 -22.86 -20.16
N LEU A 108 -1.20 -21.81 -20.19
CA LEU A 108 -0.99 -20.68 -19.30
C LEU A 108 -0.97 -21.21 -17.85
N MET A 109 0.12 -20.94 -17.12
CA MET A 109 0.06 -20.93 -15.67
C MET A 109 -1.20 -20.16 -15.31
N PRO A 110 -2.09 -20.75 -14.49
CA PRO A 110 -3.23 -20.02 -13.97
C PRO A 110 -2.60 -18.76 -13.41
N PRO A 111 -3.11 -17.56 -13.78
CA PRO A 111 -2.49 -16.30 -13.39
C PRO A 111 -2.12 -16.52 -11.96
N GLN A 112 -0.80 -16.48 -11.64
CA GLN A 112 -0.34 -16.80 -10.29
C GLN A 112 -1.39 -16.13 -9.45
N GLN A 113 -2.14 -16.93 -8.68
CA GLN A 113 -2.75 -16.34 -7.54
C GLN A 113 -1.49 -15.93 -6.79
N ARG A 114 -1.00 -14.71 -7.10
CA ARG A 114 -0.48 -13.83 -6.10
C ARG A 114 -1.41 -14.19 -4.98
N PHE A 115 -0.88 -14.73 -3.90
CA PHE A 115 -1.52 -14.48 -2.64
C PHE A 115 -1.45 -12.95 -2.40
N PHE A 116 -1.93 -12.10 -3.33
CA PHE A 116 -3.18 -11.43 -3.04
C PHE A 116 -4.10 -12.48 -2.46
N SER A 117 -3.96 -12.65 -1.14
CA SER A 117 -5.05 -13.00 -0.27
C SER A 117 -6.28 -12.45 -0.96
N SER A 118 -7.16 -13.33 -1.41
CA SER A 118 -8.45 -12.91 -1.90
C SER A 118 -8.94 -11.87 -0.89
N THR A 119 -9.05 -10.62 -1.34
CA THR A 119 -8.96 -9.44 -0.48
C THR A 119 -10.00 -9.53 0.62
N PRO A 120 -9.59 -9.65 1.89
CA PRO A 120 -10.50 -9.44 2.99
C PRO A 120 -10.76 -7.96 3.08
N VAL A 121 -11.93 -7.51 2.59
CA VAL A 121 -12.48 -6.17 2.83
C VAL A 121 -11.41 -5.07 2.88
N ASN A 122 -10.48 -5.11 1.92
CA ASN A 122 -9.48 -4.07 1.73
C ASN A 122 -10.05 -3.16 0.64
N ARG A 123 -11.24 -2.60 0.93
CA ARG A 123 -11.96 -1.73 0.02
C ARG A 123 -11.03 -0.54 -0.23
N PRO A 124 -10.56 -0.27 -1.45
CA PRO A 124 -9.75 0.93 -1.74
C PRO A 124 -10.42 2.20 -1.21
N GLU A 125 -11.75 2.18 -1.17
CA GLU A 125 -12.62 3.17 -0.54
C GLU A 125 -12.43 3.33 0.98
N LEU A 126 -12.25 2.25 1.74
CA LEU A 126 -11.96 2.28 3.18
C LEU A 126 -10.54 2.78 3.45
N MET A 127 -9.56 2.34 2.66
CA MET A 127 -8.18 2.83 2.80
C MET A 127 -8.05 4.30 2.38
N ALA A 128 -8.82 4.76 1.39
CA ALA A 128 -8.91 6.18 1.06
C ALA A 128 -9.47 7.03 2.22
N ARG A 129 -10.28 6.44 3.11
CA ARG A 129 -10.81 7.12 4.31
C ARG A 129 -9.79 7.23 5.44
N VAL A 130 -8.74 6.41 5.44
CA VAL A 130 -7.64 6.49 6.42
C VAL A 130 -6.75 7.70 6.19
N ALA A 131 -6.59 8.12 4.93
CA ALA A 131 -5.76 9.28 4.59
C ALA A 131 -6.39 10.55 5.19
N VAL A 132 -5.91 11.03 6.34
CA VAL A 132 -6.33 12.29 6.95
C VAL A 132 -5.33 13.37 6.52
N GLY A 133 -5.81 14.41 5.84
CA GLY A 133 -4.94 15.42 5.22
C GLY A 133 -5.66 16.22 4.14
N GLY A 134 -5.72 17.54 4.34
CA GLY A 134 -6.48 18.50 3.54
C GLY A 134 -5.75 18.99 2.29
N GLN A 135 -5.13 18.12 1.49
CA GLN A 135 -4.54 18.54 0.21
C GLN A 135 -5.62 18.82 -0.85
N LYS A 136 -6.78 18.15 -0.74
CA LYS A 136 -7.93 18.30 -1.64
C LYS A 136 -9.23 18.33 -0.86
N GLY A 137 -10.20 19.13 -1.32
CA GLY A 137 -11.53 19.21 -0.71
C GLY A 137 -12.31 17.90 -0.86
N ASP A 138 -12.93 17.40 0.20
CA ASP A 138 -13.71 16.16 0.14
C ASP A 138 -14.93 16.29 -0.78
N CYS A 139 -15.52 17.48 -0.87
CA CYS A 139 -16.69 17.72 -1.72
C CYS A 139 -16.36 17.89 -3.21
N CYS A 140 -15.39 18.75 -3.54
CA CYS A 140 -15.11 19.17 -4.92
C CYS A 140 -13.82 18.57 -5.49
N LYS A 141 -13.00 17.92 -4.66
CA LYS A 141 -11.67 17.39 -5.00
C LYS A 141 -10.64 18.44 -5.44
N ALA A 142 -10.99 19.73 -5.40
CA ALA A 142 -10.07 20.81 -5.72
C ALA A 142 -8.90 20.87 -4.74
N SER A 143 -7.69 21.06 -5.26
CA SER A 143 -6.46 21.21 -4.49
C SER A 143 -6.32 22.63 -3.92
N LEU A 144 -5.43 22.79 -2.93
CA LEU A 144 -5.08 24.11 -2.40
C LEU A 144 -4.53 25.05 -3.48
N GLU A 145 -3.72 24.51 -4.40
CA GLU A 145 -3.12 25.23 -5.52
C GLU A 145 -4.18 25.74 -6.50
N GLU A 146 -5.15 24.89 -6.86
CA GLU A 146 -6.27 25.26 -7.74
C GLU A 146 -7.18 26.34 -7.12
N LEU A 147 -7.22 26.41 -5.79
CA LEU A 147 -8.04 27.35 -5.04
C LEU A 147 -7.31 28.66 -4.71
N GLY A 148 -5.98 28.72 -4.88
CA GLY A 148 -5.16 29.83 -4.40
C GLY A 148 -5.21 29.99 -2.87
N GLU A 149 -5.47 28.91 -2.14
CA GLU A 149 -5.71 28.93 -0.70
C GLU A 149 -4.58 28.24 0.07
N PHE A 150 -4.26 28.73 1.26
CA PHE A 150 -3.19 28.13 2.08
C PHE A 150 -3.67 26.96 2.94
N ARG A 151 -4.99 26.81 3.15
CA ARG A 151 -5.57 25.72 3.97
C ARG A 151 -7.03 25.42 3.64
N LEU A 152 -7.40 24.15 3.72
CA LEU A 152 -8.80 23.73 3.67
C LEU A 152 -9.44 23.87 5.06
N ARG A 153 -10.73 24.18 5.07
CA ARG A 153 -11.55 24.21 6.29
C ARG A 153 -11.92 22.78 6.67
N CYS A 154 -11.77 22.39 7.93
CA CYS A 154 -12.23 21.08 8.38
C CYS A 154 -13.60 21.16 9.05
N CYS A 155 -14.33 20.04 9.08
CA CYS A 155 -15.56 19.92 9.86
C CYS A 155 -15.27 20.20 11.33
N GLU A 156 -16.00 21.12 11.95
CA GLU A 156 -15.74 21.54 13.33
C GLU A 156 -15.97 20.45 14.37
N ARG A 157 -16.84 19.47 14.05
CA ARG A 157 -17.19 18.36 14.95
C ARG A 157 -16.20 17.21 14.85
N CYS A 158 -16.04 16.60 13.67
CA CYS A 158 -15.18 15.43 13.53
C CYS A 158 -13.71 15.76 13.25
N LYS A 159 -13.42 16.93 12.65
CA LYS A 159 -12.08 17.33 12.14
C LYS A 159 -11.47 16.40 11.08
N LEU A 160 -12.22 15.40 10.58
CA LEU A 160 -11.73 14.40 9.62
C LEU A 160 -12.02 14.76 8.16
N THR A 161 -13.06 15.57 7.91
CA THR A 161 -13.48 15.96 6.56
C THR A 161 -13.09 17.41 6.27
N PHE A 162 -12.54 17.66 5.09
CA PHE A 162 -11.98 18.94 4.65
C PHE A 162 -12.76 19.52 3.47
N TYR A 163 -12.93 20.84 3.45
CA TYR A 163 -13.74 21.56 2.48
C TYR A 163 -13.01 22.83 2.05
N CYS A 164 -13.16 23.21 0.77
CA CYS A 164 -12.68 24.50 0.30
C CYS A 164 -13.55 25.67 0.78
N SER A 165 -14.84 25.42 1.04
CA SER A 165 -15.80 26.48 1.35
C SER A 165 -16.99 25.98 2.17
N ARG A 166 -17.74 26.92 2.76
CA ARG A 166 -19.01 26.65 3.47
C ARG A 166 -20.04 25.97 2.55
N LYS A 167 -20.04 26.31 1.26
CA LYS A 167 -20.91 25.67 0.25
C LYS A 167 -20.59 24.19 0.10
N CYS A 168 -19.31 23.84 -0.03
CA CYS A 168 -18.85 22.45 -0.10
C CYS A 168 -19.14 21.68 1.19
N GLN A 169 -18.99 22.32 2.35
CA GLN A 169 -19.35 21.72 3.63
C GLN A 169 -20.85 21.38 3.68
N ARG A 170 -21.74 22.31 3.33
CA ARG A 170 -23.20 22.06 3.31
C ARG A 170 -23.57 20.93 2.34
N LYS A 171 -22.98 20.91 1.15
CA LYS A 171 -23.23 19.86 0.14
C LYS A 171 -22.80 18.48 0.65
N ALA A 172 -21.60 18.37 1.23
CA ALA A 172 -21.14 17.11 1.82
C ALA A 172 -21.97 16.71 3.06
N TRP A 173 -22.41 17.69 3.86
CA TRP A 173 -23.31 17.45 5.00
C TRP A 173 -24.61 16.78 4.55
N GLN A 174 -25.21 17.27 3.47
CA GLN A 174 -26.44 16.71 2.89
C GLN A 174 -26.23 15.38 2.17
N SER A 175 -25.05 15.12 1.61
CA SER A 175 -24.80 13.87 0.86
C SER A 175 -24.77 12.62 1.75
N GLY A 176 -24.43 12.78 3.02
CA GLY A 176 -24.30 11.64 3.94
C GLY A 176 -23.33 11.87 5.10
N HIS A 177 -22.49 12.92 5.04
CA HIS A 177 -21.57 13.21 6.14
C HIS A 177 -22.28 13.42 7.47
N ASN A 178 -23.50 13.97 7.49
CA ASN A 178 -24.28 14.14 8.73
C ASN A 178 -24.59 12.82 9.46
N LYS A 179 -24.73 11.70 8.74
CA LYS A 179 -25.02 10.38 9.31
C LYS A 179 -23.79 9.78 9.99
N ALA A 180 -22.62 9.99 9.40
CA ALA A 180 -21.37 9.37 9.83
C ALA A 180 -20.42 10.35 10.55
N CYS A 181 -20.79 11.63 10.72
CA CYS A 181 -20.03 12.59 11.49
C CYS A 181 -20.19 12.35 13.00
N ARG A 182 -19.06 12.13 13.68
CA ARG A 182 -18.96 11.90 15.12
C ARG A 182 -17.90 12.83 15.73
N GLU A 183 -18.00 13.04 17.04
CA GLU A 183 -16.95 13.72 17.79
C GLU A 183 -15.74 12.79 17.97
N LYS A 184 -14.53 13.35 18.12
CA LYS A 184 -13.26 12.59 18.07
C LYS A 184 -13.17 11.40 19.05
N MET A 185 -13.95 11.41 20.13
CA MET A 185 -13.94 10.39 21.18
C MET A 185 -15.23 9.57 21.25
N GLN A 186 -16.20 9.83 20.36
CA GLN A 186 -17.48 9.14 20.35
C GLN A 186 -17.39 7.90 19.47
N ILE A 187 -17.24 6.73 20.10
CA ILE A 187 -17.19 5.42 19.44
C ILE A 187 -18.53 4.71 19.61
N GLU A 188 -19.06 4.17 18.51
CA GLU A 188 -20.31 3.40 18.51
C GLU A 188 -20.11 2.02 17.88
N VAL A 189 -21.03 1.10 18.20
CA VAL A 189 -21.06 -0.23 17.58
C VAL A 189 -21.30 -0.10 16.08
N GLY A 190 -20.52 -0.84 15.29
CA GLY A 190 -20.49 -0.78 13.82
C GLY A 190 -19.51 0.24 13.26
N ASP A 191 -18.87 1.07 14.10
CA ASP A 191 -17.84 1.99 13.62
C ASP A 191 -16.65 1.22 13.03
N ILE A 192 -16.11 1.73 11.92
CA ILE A 192 -14.85 1.25 11.36
C ILE A 192 -13.75 2.21 11.77
N MET A 193 -12.72 1.68 12.44
CA MET A 193 -11.62 2.46 13.00
C MET A 193 -10.28 1.88 12.60
N GLN A 194 -9.24 2.71 12.64
CA GLN A 194 -7.86 2.31 12.41
C GLN A 194 -7.14 2.05 13.74
N LEU A 195 -6.41 0.94 13.81
CA LEU A 195 -5.52 0.62 14.92
C LEU A 195 -4.23 1.45 14.84
N VAL A 196 -3.87 2.09 15.95
CA VAL A 196 -2.68 2.95 16.04
C VAL A 196 -1.98 2.81 17.39
N GLY A 197 -0.65 2.91 17.38
CA GLY A 197 0.19 2.87 18.58
C GLY A 197 0.14 1.54 19.34
N ILE A 198 -0.14 0.41 18.70
CA ILE A 198 -0.11 -0.90 19.36
C ILE A 198 1.34 -1.37 19.45
N ASP A 199 1.93 -1.27 20.64
CA ASP A 199 3.34 -1.57 20.88
C ASP A 199 3.61 -3.08 20.97
N SER A 200 2.68 -3.84 21.55
CA SER A 200 2.81 -5.29 21.73
C SER A 200 2.67 -6.10 20.44
N LYS A 201 2.02 -5.52 19.42
CA LYS A 201 1.79 -6.11 18.10
C LYS A 201 1.91 -5.02 17.03
N PRO A 202 3.13 -4.59 16.70
CA PRO A 202 3.36 -3.49 15.77
C PRO A 202 2.72 -3.71 14.40
N GLU A 203 2.60 -4.97 13.97
CA GLU A 203 1.98 -5.39 12.70
C GLU A 203 0.46 -5.15 12.64
N TRP A 204 -0.15 -4.77 13.77
CA TRP A 204 -1.57 -4.37 13.81
C TRP A 204 -1.76 -2.89 13.49
N ASN A 205 -0.70 -2.08 13.62
CA ASN A 205 -0.80 -0.66 13.30
C ASN A 205 -1.15 -0.46 11.83
N GLY A 206 -2.15 0.38 11.58
CA GLY A 206 -2.67 0.64 10.26
C GLY A 206 -3.83 -0.26 9.84
N LYS A 207 -4.05 -1.40 10.51
CA LYS A 207 -5.19 -2.28 10.22
C LYS A 207 -6.52 -1.63 10.61
N LEU A 208 -7.57 -2.03 9.89
CA LEU A 208 -8.94 -1.61 10.17
C LEU A 208 -9.67 -2.63 11.02
N VAL A 209 -10.49 -2.13 11.93
CA VAL A 209 -11.36 -2.92 12.78
C VAL A 209 -12.78 -2.38 12.74
N GLU A 210 -13.75 -3.28 12.86
CA GLU A 210 -15.13 -2.95 13.16
C GLU A 210 -15.37 -3.06 14.67
N ILE A 211 -16.00 -2.06 15.25
CA ILE A 211 -16.35 -2.05 16.66
C ILE A 211 -17.60 -2.91 16.87
N VAL A 212 -17.45 -3.99 17.65
CA VAL A 212 -18.56 -4.91 17.95
C VAL A 212 -19.29 -4.48 19.22
N GLY A 213 -18.59 -3.90 20.18
CA GLY A 213 -19.15 -3.47 21.46
C GLY A 213 -18.08 -3.18 22.50
N PRO A 214 -18.47 -2.67 23.68
CA PRO A 214 -17.55 -2.55 24.82
C PRO A 214 -17.03 -3.93 25.21
N ASP A 215 -15.78 -4.02 25.66
CA ASP A 215 -15.22 -5.25 26.22
C ASP A 215 -15.84 -5.49 27.62
N PRO A 216 -16.56 -6.61 27.84
CA PRO A 216 -17.17 -6.89 29.14
C PRO A 216 -16.14 -7.10 30.26
N ASN A 217 -14.89 -7.42 29.92
CA ASN A 217 -13.85 -7.75 30.90
C ASN A 217 -12.89 -6.59 31.18
N ALA A 218 -13.02 -5.46 30.48
CA ALA A 218 -12.09 -4.35 30.62
C ALA A 218 -12.73 -3.00 30.29
N GLU A 219 -12.85 -2.16 31.32
CA GLU A 219 -13.37 -0.80 31.19
C GLU A 219 -12.49 0.05 30.26
N GLY A 220 -13.12 0.89 29.43
CA GLY A 220 -12.42 1.74 28.45
C GLY A 220 -11.80 0.98 27.27
N ARG A 221 -12.16 -0.30 27.08
CA ARG A 221 -11.75 -1.11 25.94
C ARG A 221 -12.96 -1.56 25.12
N TRP A 222 -12.70 -1.82 23.85
CA TRP A 222 -13.70 -2.23 22.87
C TRP A 222 -13.35 -3.60 22.33
N SER A 223 -14.36 -4.46 22.26
CA SER A 223 -14.32 -5.67 21.46
C SER A 223 -14.41 -5.27 19.99
N SER A 224 -13.33 -5.53 19.25
CA SER A 224 -13.19 -5.12 17.85
C SER A 224 -12.84 -6.32 16.97
N LYS A 225 -13.47 -6.41 15.81
CA LYS A 225 -13.19 -7.46 14.82
C LYS A 225 -12.25 -6.90 13.77
N LEU A 226 -11.09 -7.53 13.58
CA LEU A 226 -10.19 -7.16 12.48
C LEU A 226 -10.90 -7.43 11.15
N LEU A 227 -10.81 -6.48 10.23
CA LEU A 227 -11.31 -6.62 8.87
C LEU A 227 -10.32 -7.39 7.97
N ASP A 228 -9.53 -8.29 8.54
CA ASP A 228 -8.76 -9.30 7.80
C ASP A 228 -9.52 -10.64 7.81
N ARG A 229 -9.50 -11.42 6.73
CA ARG A 229 -10.36 -12.63 6.53
C ARG A 229 -9.95 -13.75 7.48
N ILE A 230 -8.88 -13.54 8.23
CA ILE A 230 -8.16 -14.53 9.02
C ILE A 230 -8.65 -14.45 10.47
N SER A 231 -8.92 -13.25 10.99
CA SER A 231 -9.34 -13.10 12.38
C SER A 231 -10.82 -13.41 12.57
N THR A 232 -11.10 -14.62 13.03
CA THR A 232 -12.45 -15.02 13.49
C THR A 232 -12.75 -14.57 14.92
N THR A 233 -11.74 -14.11 15.66
CA THR A 233 -11.85 -13.74 17.07
C THR A 233 -11.85 -12.22 17.24
N ASN A 234 -12.74 -11.75 18.12
CA ASN A 234 -12.73 -10.37 18.56
C ASN A 234 -11.49 -10.08 19.39
N LYS A 235 -10.96 -8.87 19.26
CA LYS A 235 -9.80 -8.39 20.00
C LYS A 235 -10.22 -7.25 20.90
N SER A 236 -9.71 -7.27 22.13
CA SER A 236 -9.88 -6.16 23.07
C SER A 236 -8.89 -5.05 22.77
N ILE A 237 -9.38 -3.89 22.34
CA ILE A 237 -8.56 -2.73 21.97
C ILE A 237 -8.91 -1.54 22.87
N ALA A 238 -7.89 -0.90 23.44
CA ALA A 238 -8.09 0.32 24.24
C ALA A 238 -8.51 1.50 23.35
N THR A 239 -9.41 2.36 23.85
CA THR A 239 -9.88 3.56 23.13
C THR A 239 -8.74 4.43 22.60
N ALA A 240 -7.65 4.60 23.37
CA ALA A 240 -6.49 5.39 22.96
C ALA A 240 -5.74 4.83 21.73
N LYS A 241 -5.97 3.55 21.39
CA LYS A 241 -5.34 2.86 20.25
C LYS A 241 -6.26 2.76 19.04
N LEU A 242 -7.44 3.40 19.11
CA LEU A 242 -8.42 3.50 18.03
C LEU A 242 -8.43 4.91 17.45
N ARG A 243 -8.45 5.01 16.13
CA ARG A 243 -8.53 6.27 15.40
C ARG A 243 -9.69 6.23 14.40
N HIS A 244 -10.59 7.22 14.47
CA HIS A 244 -11.65 7.37 13.47
C HIS A 244 -11.04 7.61 12.09
N ILE A 245 -11.62 6.95 11.08
CA ILE A 245 -11.37 7.21 9.67
C ILE A 245 -12.40 8.22 9.14
N ARG A 246 -12.16 8.80 7.96
CA ARG A 246 -13.13 9.71 7.34
C ARG A 246 -14.49 9.02 7.20
N PRO A 247 -15.60 9.74 7.47
CA PRO A 247 -16.96 9.23 7.25
C PRO A 247 -17.20 8.77 5.81
N GLU A 248 -18.06 7.76 5.65
CA GLU A 248 -18.60 7.40 4.34
C GLU A 248 -19.50 8.54 3.82
N LYS A 249 -19.49 8.76 2.50
CA LYS A 249 -20.08 9.95 1.88
C LYS A 249 -21.56 9.85 1.58
#